data_AF-A0A7Y4IMK6-F1
#
_entry.id   AF-A0A7Y4IMK6-F1
#
_cell.length_a   1.000
_cell.length_b   1.000
_cell.length_c   1.000
_cell.angle_alpha   90.00
_cell.angle_beta   90.00
_cell.angle_gamma   90.00
#
_symmetry.space_group_name_H-M   'P 1'
#
loop_
_entity.id
_entity.type
_entity.pdbx_description
1 polymer ?
#
loop_
_entity_poly.entity_id
_entity_poly.type
_entity_poly.pdbx_seq_one_letter_code
_entity_poly.pdbx_strand_id
1 'polypeptide(L)'
;MEVVDTRLVASYAVAIAFDVLMPVGMVLWARRRLGVAWKVVGWGAAAFALSQLLTRLPMVQVAQYFMRDALKTSSVLLGVWIVVLSLTAGLFEETARLWAFRKPLKDFRRWRDAVGFGVGHGGLESALLVGGLAALGLVNVIALSRLDPATLPLKPEQVAQVVEAKATIAALDWWMPLLGAYERLGSMGVHIALSVVVLQRFIRGEVKWYWLAVGAHAFFNALTVVVGKQAAAAWGQQAGAFAGEAMVTVAALVSLWVILYFRRVDAARDTAAVPARR
;
A
#
# COMPACT_ATOMS: atom_id res chain seq x y z
N MET A 1 28.03 -21.02 14.14
CA MET A 1 27.18 -19.85 13.87
C MET A 1 26.77 -19.89 12.42
N GLU A 2 25.49 -20.09 12.11
CA GLU A 2 25.01 -19.86 10.75
C GLU A 2 25.24 -18.37 10.43
N VAL A 3 25.92 -18.13 9.32
CA VAL A 3 26.20 -16.78 8.84
C VAL A 3 24.90 -16.23 8.26
N VAL A 4 24.45 -15.09 8.76
CA VAL A 4 23.29 -14.38 8.19
C VAL A 4 23.52 -14.17 6.70
N ASP A 5 22.54 -14.51 5.86
CA ASP A 5 22.66 -14.27 4.42
C ASP A 5 22.81 -12.76 4.15
N THR A 6 24.03 -12.38 3.78
CA THR A 6 24.39 -10.99 3.48
C THR A 6 23.61 -10.42 2.30
N ARG A 7 23.19 -11.26 1.34
CA ARG A 7 22.39 -10.84 0.20
C ARG A 7 20.99 -10.44 0.64
N LEU A 8 20.38 -11.23 1.52
CA LEU A 8 19.07 -10.94 2.10
C LEU A 8 19.12 -9.68 2.96
N VAL A 9 20.16 -9.49 3.77
CA VAL A 9 20.35 -8.26 4.56
C VAL A 9 20.48 -7.03 3.64
N ALA A 10 21.29 -7.14 2.58
CA ALA A 10 21.48 -6.05 1.63
C ALA A 10 20.19 -5.71 0.88
N SER A 11 19.39 -6.70 0.48
CA SER A 11 18.13 -6.47 -0.23
C SER A 11 17.09 -5.77 0.64
N TYR A 12 16.97 -6.15 1.93
CA TYR A 12 16.16 -5.41 2.90
C TYR A 12 16.60 -3.96 3.02
N ALA A 13 17.91 -3.71 3.17
CA ALA A 13 18.43 -2.35 3.30
C ALA A 13 18.09 -1.49 2.06
N VAL A 14 18.24 -2.05 0.86
CA VAL A 14 17.87 -1.38 -0.41
C VAL A 14 16.36 -1.13 -0.48
N ALA A 15 15.54 -2.11 -0.14
CA ALA A 15 14.08 -2.00 -0.15
C ALA A 15 13.59 -0.92 0.82
N ILE A 16 14.06 -0.94 2.07
CA ILE A 16 13.73 0.07 3.09
C ILE A 16 14.15 1.46 2.63
N ALA A 17 15.38 1.60 2.09
CA ALA A 17 15.85 2.87 1.57
C ALA A 17 14.96 3.38 0.43
N PHE A 18 14.55 2.50 -0.49
CA PHE A 18 13.63 2.86 -1.56
C PHE A 18 12.27 3.31 -1.00
N ASP A 19 11.67 2.51 -0.11
CA ASP A 19 10.34 2.76 0.45
C ASP A 19 10.23 4.08 1.23
N VAL A 20 11.35 4.53 1.81
CA VAL A 20 11.45 5.80 2.54
C VAL A 20 11.83 6.97 1.63
N LEU A 21 12.80 6.78 0.73
CA LEU A 21 13.34 7.87 -0.10
C LEU A 21 12.47 8.18 -1.32
N MET A 22 11.81 7.18 -1.91
CA MET A 22 10.92 7.36 -3.07
C MET A 22 9.78 8.36 -2.76
N PRO A 23 9.03 8.24 -1.65
CA PRO A 23 8.02 9.22 -1.26
C PRO A 23 8.58 10.64 -1.10
N VAL A 24 9.75 10.79 -0.48
CA VAL A 24 10.40 12.09 -0.32
C VAL A 24 10.70 12.71 -1.69
N GLY A 25 11.26 11.92 -2.61
CA GLY A 25 11.50 12.34 -3.99
C GLY A 25 10.21 12.78 -4.69
N MET A 26 9.12 12.03 -4.55
CA MET A 26 7.84 12.35 -5.17
C MET A 26 7.18 13.60 -4.58
N VAL A 27 7.25 13.80 -3.26
CA VAL A 27 6.77 15.04 -2.62
C VAL A 27 7.55 16.23 -3.15
N LEU A 28 8.89 16.15 -3.17
CA LEU A 28 9.74 17.22 -3.68
C LEU A 28 9.47 17.52 -5.15
N TRP A 29 9.27 16.49 -5.96
CA TRP A 29 8.89 16.63 -7.37
C TRP A 29 7.52 17.31 -7.51
N ALA A 30 6.49 16.85 -6.81
CA ALA A 30 5.14 17.41 -6.88
C ALA A 30 5.11 18.89 -6.43
N ARG A 31 5.91 19.23 -5.41
CA ARG A 31 6.10 20.60 -4.95
C ARG A 31 6.75 21.47 -6.01
N ARG A 32 7.88 21.05 -6.58
CA ARG A 32 8.68 21.85 -7.53
C ARG A 32 8.06 21.95 -8.92
N ARG A 33 7.44 20.87 -9.41
CA ARG A 33 6.94 20.78 -10.79
C ARG A 33 5.46 21.09 -10.93
N LEU A 34 4.64 20.79 -9.92
CA LEU A 34 3.19 20.99 -9.99
C LEU A 34 2.70 22.15 -9.10
N GLY A 35 3.54 22.63 -8.17
CA GLY A 35 3.16 23.69 -7.23
C GLY A 35 2.11 23.23 -6.20
N VAL A 36 2.08 21.94 -5.87
CA VAL A 36 1.20 21.36 -4.84
C VAL A 36 1.43 22.05 -3.50
N ALA A 37 0.40 22.32 -2.69
CA ALA A 37 0.57 22.87 -1.35
C ALA A 37 0.99 21.81 -0.31
N TRP A 38 1.86 22.15 0.66
CA TRP A 38 2.23 21.24 1.76
C TRP A 38 1.02 20.75 2.54
N LYS A 39 0.03 21.62 2.73
CA LYS A 39 -1.26 21.28 3.33
C LYS A 39 -1.92 20.08 2.65
N VAL A 40 -1.86 19.99 1.32
CA VAL A 40 -2.48 18.91 0.55
C VAL A 40 -1.76 17.58 0.80
N VAL A 41 -0.42 17.59 0.76
CA VAL A 41 0.42 16.41 1.05
C VAL A 41 0.18 15.93 2.49
N GLY A 42 0.19 16.85 3.45
CA GLY A 42 -0.03 16.55 4.87
C GLY A 42 -1.41 15.93 5.14
N TRP A 43 -2.47 16.42 4.48
CA TRP A 43 -3.79 15.81 4.59
C TRP A 43 -3.90 14.45 3.89
N GLY A 44 -3.13 14.21 2.83
CA GLY A 44 -2.97 12.88 2.24
C GLY A 44 -2.38 11.89 3.25
N ALA A 45 -1.25 12.24 3.86
CA ALA A 45 -0.60 11.44 4.89
C ALA A 45 -1.52 11.21 6.12
N ALA A 46 -2.18 12.26 6.60
CA ALA A 46 -3.10 12.16 7.72
C ALA A 46 -4.31 11.27 7.41
N ALA A 47 -4.84 11.31 6.19
CA ALA A 47 -5.95 10.45 5.78
C ALA A 47 -5.57 8.97 5.82
N PHE A 48 -4.38 8.61 5.32
CA PHE A 48 -3.85 7.24 5.46
C PHE A 48 -3.68 6.86 6.93
N ALA A 49 -3.00 7.70 7.74
CA ALA A 49 -2.75 7.40 9.15
C ALA A 49 -4.04 7.16 9.94
N LEU A 50 -5.03 8.05 9.78
CA LEU A 50 -6.31 7.96 10.49
C LEU A 50 -7.13 6.76 10.03
N SER A 51 -7.19 6.50 8.73
CA SER A 51 -8.01 5.41 8.17
C SER A 51 -7.39 4.02 8.32
N GLN A 52 -6.06 3.89 8.20
CA GLN A 52 -5.38 2.61 8.28
C GLN A 52 -4.72 2.41 9.63
N LEU A 53 -3.69 3.19 9.95
CA LEU A 53 -2.82 2.93 11.10
C LEU A 53 -3.58 2.99 12.43
N LEU A 54 -4.49 3.96 12.57
CA LEU A 54 -5.17 4.22 13.85
C LEU A 54 -6.54 3.57 13.98
N THR A 55 -7.14 3.09 12.87
CA THR A 55 -8.50 2.53 12.91
C THR A 55 -8.59 1.16 12.25
N ARG A 56 -8.50 1.07 10.91
CA ARG A 56 -8.76 -0.20 10.21
C ARG A 56 -7.77 -1.29 10.59
N LEU A 57 -6.46 -1.02 10.64
CA LEU A 57 -5.47 -2.06 10.95
C LEU A 57 -5.66 -2.64 12.36
N PRO A 58 -5.79 -1.84 13.43
CA PRO A 58 -6.14 -2.37 14.75
C PRO A 58 -7.43 -3.19 14.76
N MET A 59 -8.50 -2.71 14.11
CA MET A 59 -9.77 -3.44 14.03
C MET A 59 -9.62 -4.79 13.32
N VAL A 60 -8.90 -4.83 12.20
CA VAL A 60 -8.62 -6.05 11.45
C VAL A 60 -7.80 -7.02 12.29
N GLN A 61 -6.79 -6.55 13.02
CA GLN A 61 -5.97 -7.39 13.89
C GLN A 61 -6.79 -8.05 15.00
N VAL A 62 -7.67 -7.29 15.65
CA VAL A 62 -8.57 -7.83 16.69
C VAL A 62 -9.52 -8.86 16.10
N ALA A 63 -10.18 -8.55 14.99
CA ALA A 63 -11.09 -9.48 14.32
C ALA A 63 -10.37 -10.77 13.88
N GLN A 64 -9.20 -10.62 13.25
CA GLN A 64 -8.41 -11.75 12.79
C GLN A 64 -7.88 -12.61 13.95
N TYR A 65 -7.56 -12.02 15.10
CA TYR A 65 -7.18 -12.77 16.29
C TYR A 65 -8.28 -13.72 16.75
N PHE A 66 -9.53 -13.27 16.81
CA PHE A 66 -10.66 -14.11 17.21
C PHE A 66 -11.04 -15.14 16.14
N MET A 67 -10.82 -14.83 14.86
CA MET A 67 -11.19 -15.71 13.74
C MET A 67 -10.06 -16.64 13.27
N ARG A 68 -8.85 -16.53 13.84
CA ARG A 68 -7.62 -17.16 13.31
C ARG A 68 -7.75 -18.67 13.04
N ASP A 69 -8.40 -19.41 13.92
CA ASP A 69 -8.49 -20.87 13.82
C ASP A 69 -9.50 -21.28 12.75
N ALA A 70 -10.63 -20.55 12.64
CA ALA A 70 -11.61 -20.74 11.58
C ALA A 70 -11.06 -20.35 10.20
N LEU A 71 -10.25 -19.28 10.13
CA LEU A 71 -9.60 -18.84 8.88
C LEU A 71 -8.54 -19.82 8.38
N LYS A 72 -7.89 -20.57 9.29
CA LYS A 72 -6.91 -21.61 8.94
C LYS A 72 -7.57 -22.89 8.41
N THR A 73 -8.75 -23.23 8.91
CA THR A 73 -9.42 -24.51 8.59
C THR A 73 -10.43 -24.42 7.45
N SER A 74 -10.97 -23.23 7.15
CA SER A 74 -11.96 -23.04 6.09
C SER A 74 -11.46 -22.13 4.97
N SER A 75 -11.22 -22.72 3.79
CA SER A 75 -10.84 -21.98 2.58
C SER A 75 -11.94 -21.01 2.11
N VAL A 76 -13.21 -21.39 2.29
CA VAL A 76 -14.35 -20.52 2.00
C VAL A 76 -14.35 -19.29 2.90
N LEU A 77 -14.16 -19.49 4.21
CA LEU A 77 -14.12 -18.37 5.15
C LEU A 77 -12.92 -17.46 4.89
N LEU A 78 -11.76 -18.03 4.55
CA LEU A 78 -10.58 -17.28 4.15
C LEU A 78 -10.85 -16.43 2.89
N GLY A 79 -11.54 -16.99 1.89
CA GLY A 79 -11.95 -16.27 0.69
C GLY A 79 -12.88 -15.09 1.01
N VAL A 80 -13.90 -15.32 1.83
CA VAL A 80 -14.81 -14.26 2.31
C VAL A 80 -14.03 -13.19 3.09
N TRP A 81 -13.08 -13.59 3.93
CA TRP A 81 -12.24 -12.67 4.69
C TRP A 81 -11.39 -11.78 3.78
N ILE A 82 -10.80 -12.32 2.71
CA ILE A 82 -10.05 -11.53 1.72
C ILE A 82 -10.95 -10.46 1.07
N VAL A 83 -12.21 -10.81 0.74
CA VAL A 83 -13.18 -9.85 0.21
C VAL A 83 -13.49 -8.76 1.24
N VAL A 84 -13.75 -9.14 2.49
CA VAL A 84 -13.99 -8.18 3.59
C VAL A 84 -12.79 -7.26 3.80
N LEU A 85 -11.57 -7.79 3.83
CA LEU A 85 -10.36 -6.99 3.94
C LEU A 85 -10.24 -5.99 2.78
N SER A 86 -10.46 -6.44 1.56
CA SER A 86 -10.31 -5.60 0.36
C SER A 86 -11.37 -4.50 0.31
N LEU A 87 -12.63 -4.84 0.59
CA LEU A 87 -13.74 -3.88 0.62
C LEU A 87 -13.57 -2.85 1.74
N THR A 88 -13.20 -3.29 2.94
CA THR A 88 -12.97 -2.38 4.07
C THR A 88 -11.77 -1.47 3.84
N ALA A 89 -10.72 -1.92 3.14
CA ALA A 89 -9.60 -1.05 2.76
C ALA A 89 -10.10 0.11 1.90
N GLY A 90 -10.84 -0.20 0.83
CA GLY A 90 -11.45 0.82 -0.03
C GLY A 90 -12.41 1.73 0.75
N LEU A 91 -13.29 1.19 1.59
CA LEU A 91 -14.22 2.02 2.36
C LEU A 91 -13.51 2.99 3.30
N PHE A 92 -12.53 2.53 4.09
CA PHE A 92 -11.86 3.39 5.07
C PHE A 92 -11.00 4.45 4.39
N GLU A 93 -10.19 4.09 3.41
CA GLU A 93 -9.27 5.02 2.76
C GLU A 93 -9.99 6.02 1.87
N GLU A 94 -10.92 5.55 1.04
CA GLU A 94 -11.67 6.45 0.16
C GLU A 94 -12.62 7.36 0.95
N THR A 95 -13.15 6.91 2.10
CA THR A 95 -13.95 7.78 2.99
C THR A 95 -13.08 8.86 3.62
N ALA A 96 -11.86 8.54 4.08
CA ALA A 96 -10.95 9.53 4.63
C ALA A 96 -10.53 10.56 3.57
N ARG A 97 -10.25 10.11 2.35
CA ARG A 97 -9.99 10.96 1.18
C ARG A 97 -11.19 11.85 0.83
N LEU A 98 -12.39 11.28 0.78
CA LEU A 98 -13.63 12.02 0.56
C LEU A 98 -13.81 13.11 1.62
N TRP A 99 -13.61 12.76 2.90
CA TRP A 99 -13.73 13.71 4.01
C TRP A 99 -12.70 14.83 3.92
N ALA A 100 -11.43 14.50 3.64
CA ALA A 100 -10.36 15.47 3.52
C ALA A 100 -10.66 16.49 2.40
N PHE A 101 -11.10 16.00 1.23
CA PHE A 101 -11.55 16.84 0.15
C PHE A 101 -12.83 17.61 0.48
N ARG A 102 -13.75 17.09 1.29
CA ARG A 102 -14.99 17.79 1.68
C ARG A 102 -14.73 18.95 2.65
N LYS A 103 -13.79 18.79 3.58
CA LYS A 103 -13.62 19.68 4.73
C LYS A 103 -12.30 20.47 4.65
N PRO A 104 -11.15 19.97 5.09
CA PRO A 104 -9.93 20.77 5.17
C PRO A 104 -9.37 21.21 3.81
N LEU A 105 -9.70 20.48 2.73
CA LEU A 105 -9.26 20.74 1.36
C LEU A 105 -10.40 21.18 0.43
N LYS A 106 -11.48 21.77 0.96
CA LYS A 106 -12.66 22.16 0.17
C LYS A 106 -12.35 23.08 -1.03
N ASP A 107 -11.30 23.90 -0.91
CA ASP A 107 -10.87 24.88 -1.93
C ASP A 107 -9.77 24.33 -2.87
N PHE A 108 -9.32 23.08 -2.65
CA PHE A 108 -8.28 22.42 -3.43
C PHE A 108 -8.91 21.42 -4.40
N ARG A 109 -9.27 21.91 -5.60
CA ARG A 109 -10.08 21.19 -6.60
C ARG A 109 -9.43 21.04 -7.98
N ARG A 110 -8.10 21.13 -8.02
CA ARG A 110 -7.33 20.93 -9.25
C ARG A 110 -6.75 19.53 -9.30
N TRP A 111 -6.46 19.05 -10.50
CA TRP A 111 -5.82 17.74 -10.69
C TRP A 111 -4.53 17.60 -9.88
N ARG A 112 -3.71 18.65 -9.84
CA ARG A 112 -2.47 18.67 -9.05
C ARG A 112 -2.71 18.46 -7.54
N ASP A 113 -3.85 18.91 -7.01
CA ASP A 113 -4.16 18.78 -5.59
C ASP A 113 -4.48 17.31 -5.27
N ALA A 114 -5.20 16.63 -6.17
CA ALA A 114 -5.38 15.18 -6.07
C ALA A 114 -4.05 14.42 -6.16
N VAL A 115 -3.14 14.84 -7.06
CA VAL A 115 -1.79 14.24 -7.14
C VAL A 115 -1.03 14.42 -5.84
N GLY A 116 -0.99 15.65 -5.31
CA GLY A 116 -0.33 15.95 -4.04
C GLY A 116 -0.89 15.14 -2.87
N PHE A 117 -2.21 14.97 -2.83
CA PHE A 117 -2.88 14.19 -1.79
C PHE A 117 -2.47 12.72 -1.88
N GLY A 118 -2.52 12.14 -3.08
CA GLY A 118 -2.14 10.75 -3.31
C GLY A 118 -0.68 10.47 -2.98
N VAL A 119 0.23 11.38 -3.33
CA VAL A 119 1.65 11.31 -2.96
C VAL A 119 1.83 11.31 -1.44
N GLY A 120 1.10 12.15 -0.71
CA GLY A 120 1.15 12.15 0.75
C GLY A 120 0.59 10.87 1.37
N HIS A 121 -0.53 10.39 0.84
CA HIS A 121 -1.22 9.17 1.29
C HIS A 121 -0.35 7.92 1.07
N GLY A 122 -0.03 7.62 -0.19
CA GLY A 122 0.82 6.48 -0.54
C GLY A 122 2.25 6.64 -0.04
N GLY A 123 2.71 7.87 0.17
CA GLY A 123 4.04 8.15 0.71
C GLY A 123 4.19 7.77 2.18
N LEU A 124 3.19 8.07 3.01
CA LEU A 124 3.21 7.65 4.41
C LEU A 124 3.05 6.14 4.54
N GLU A 125 2.20 5.54 3.71
CA GLU A 125 2.07 4.08 3.63
C GLU A 125 3.38 3.39 3.27
N SER A 126 4.03 3.84 2.19
CA SER A 126 5.32 3.33 1.75
C SER A 126 6.36 3.45 2.87
N ALA A 127 6.54 4.65 3.43
CA ALA A 127 7.63 4.89 4.38
C ALA A 127 7.39 4.23 5.76
N LEU A 128 6.20 4.39 6.34
CA LEU A 128 5.93 3.93 7.71
C LEU A 128 5.38 2.51 7.77
N LEU A 129 4.38 2.19 6.94
CA LEU A 129 3.78 0.86 7.01
C LEU A 129 4.72 -0.16 6.37
N VAL A 130 5.08 0.02 5.10
CA VAL A 130 5.88 -0.99 4.38
C VAL A 130 7.34 -0.92 4.77
N GLY A 131 7.98 0.24 4.67
CA GLY A 131 9.38 0.43 5.07
C GLY A 131 9.62 0.15 6.55
N GLY A 132 8.69 0.54 7.43
CA GLY A 132 8.76 0.24 8.86
C GLY A 132 8.61 -1.25 9.18
N LEU A 133 7.66 -1.94 8.55
CA LEU A 133 7.52 -3.40 8.70
C LEU A 133 8.72 -4.15 8.10
N ALA A 134 9.28 -3.68 6.99
CA ALA A 134 10.50 -4.24 6.40
C ALA A 134 11.71 -4.05 7.33
N ALA A 135 11.81 -2.90 8.01
CA ALA A 135 12.85 -2.67 9.03
C ALA A 135 12.71 -3.62 10.23
N LEU A 136 11.48 -3.84 10.73
CA LEU A 136 11.24 -4.86 11.76
C LEU A 136 11.57 -6.27 11.26
N GLY A 137 11.24 -6.58 10.00
CA GLY A 137 11.61 -7.83 9.34
C GLY A 137 13.13 -8.03 9.28
N LEU A 138 13.89 -6.99 8.90
CA LEU A 138 15.34 -7.03 8.89
C LEU A 138 15.93 -7.27 10.29
N VAL A 139 15.38 -6.60 11.32
CA VAL A 139 15.78 -6.86 12.71
C VAL A 139 15.53 -8.33 13.08
N ASN A 140 14.37 -8.89 12.72
CA ASN A 140 14.06 -10.29 12.96
C ASN A 140 15.03 -11.23 12.23
N VAL A 141 15.35 -10.97 10.96
CA VAL A 141 16.33 -11.75 10.19
C VAL A 141 17.69 -11.74 10.90
N ILE A 142 18.22 -10.56 11.26
CA ILE A 142 19.54 -10.46 11.90
C ILE A 142 19.53 -11.11 13.29
N ALA A 143 18.51 -10.83 14.11
CA ALA A 143 18.42 -11.31 15.48
C ALA A 143 18.23 -12.84 15.54
N LEU A 144 17.26 -13.38 14.80
CA LEU A 144 16.93 -14.81 14.84
C LEU A 144 17.98 -15.67 14.15
N SER A 145 18.59 -15.21 13.04
CA SER A 145 19.65 -15.97 12.39
C SER A 145 20.88 -16.14 13.29
N ARG A 146 21.16 -15.17 14.16
CA ARG A 146 22.29 -15.22 15.10
C ARG A 146 21.95 -15.88 16.43
N LEU A 147 20.66 -16.03 16.75
CA LEU A 147 20.22 -16.58 18.02
C LEU A 147 20.51 -18.08 18.09
N ASP A 148 21.17 -18.49 19.17
CA ASP A 148 21.28 -19.89 19.58
C ASP A 148 20.23 -20.19 20.66
N PRO A 149 19.17 -20.96 20.34
CA PRO A 149 18.13 -21.29 21.32
C PRO A 149 18.68 -22.01 22.56
N ALA A 150 19.81 -22.73 22.44
CA ALA A 150 20.41 -23.47 23.56
C ALA A 150 21.01 -22.53 24.63
N THR A 151 21.28 -21.27 24.28
CA THR A 151 21.84 -20.28 25.21
C THR A 151 20.78 -19.55 26.04
N LEU A 152 19.50 -19.80 25.77
CA LEU A 152 18.38 -19.14 26.45
C LEU A 152 17.61 -20.12 27.34
N PRO A 153 17.10 -19.68 28.51
CA PRO A 153 16.29 -20.51 29.40
C PRO A 153 14.86 -20.63 28.87
N LEU A 154 14.69 -21.27 27.70
CA LEU A 154 13.42 -21.44 27.01
C LEU A 154 12.78 -22.79 27.33
N LYS A 155 11.44 -22.81 27.40
CA LYS A 155 10.67 -24.06 27.43
C LYS A 155 10.77 -24.79 26.08
N PRO A 156 10.62 -26.12 26.03
CA PRO A 156 10.71 -26.89 24.77
C PRO A 156 9.81 -26.36 23.65
N GLU A 157 8.59 -25.93 23.98
CA GLU A 157 7.64 -25.33 23.04
C GLU A 157 8.17 -24.02 22.43
N GLN A 158 8.85 -23.20 23.22
CA GLN A 158 9.42 -21.94 22.76
C GLN A 158 10.66 -22.18 21.88
N VAL A 159 11.46 -23.20 22.20
CA VAL A 159 12.57 -23.62 21.34
C VAL A 159 12.05 -24.06 19.98
N ALA A 160 10.97 -24.85 19.93
CA ALA A 160 10.35 -25.27 18.67
C ALA A 160 9.88 -24.08 17.82
N GLN A 161 9.23 -23.08 18.44
CA GLN A 161 8.83 -21.86 17.74
C GLN A 161 10.01 -21.07 17.17
N VAL A 162 11.11 -20.94 17.91
CA VAL A 162 12.32 -20.27 17.42
C VAL A 162 12.95 -21.04 16.25
N VAL A 163 13.01 -22.38 16.33
CA VAL A 163 13.53 -23.23 15.26
C VAL A 163 12.68 -23.08 13.99
N GLU A 164 11.34 -23.09 14.10
CA GLU A 164 10.43 -22.88 12.98
C GLU A 164 10.59 -21.48 12.36
N ALA A 165 10.72 -20.45 13.19
CA ALA A 165 10.95 -19.08 12.72
C ALA A 165 12.30 -18.95 11.98
N LYS A 166 13.36 -19.61 12.48
CA LYS A 166 14.66 -19.66 11.79
C LYS A 166 14.58 -20.40 10.46
N ALA A 167 13.87 -21.53 10.41
CA ALA A 167 13.65 -22.28 9.16
C ALA A 167 12.88 -21.43 8.13
N THR A 168 11.89 -20.66 8.58
CA THR A 168 11.15 -19.72 7.72
C THR A 168 12.08 -18.64 7.14
N ILE A 169 12.96 -18.07 7.96
CA ILE A 169 13.95 -17.07 7.50
C ILE A 169 14.94 -17.70 6.52
N ALA A 170 15.45 -18.91 6.81
CA ALA A 170 16.40 -19.60 5.94
C ALA A 170 15.80 -19.97 4.58
N ALA A 171 14.47 -20.13 4.50
CA ALA A 171 13.74 -20.38 3.27
C ALA A 171 13.40 -19.11 2.48
N LEU A 172 13.69 -17.91 3.00
CA LEU A 172 13.44 -16.66 2.28
C LEU A 172 14.45 -16.50 1.14
N ASP A 173 13.92 -16.36 -0.07
CA ASP A 173 14.69 -15.89 -1.20
C ASP A 173 15.24 -14.48 -0.94
N TRP A 174 16.55 -14.30 -1.13
CA TRP A 174 17.23 -13.03 -0.86
C TRP A 174 16.65 -11.84 -1.63
N TRP A 175 15.99 -12.06 -2.77
CA TRP A 175 15.45 -11.01 -3.63
C TRP A 175 14.01 -10.60 -3.26
N MET A 176 13.32 -11.33 -2.39
CA MET A 176 11.93 -11.04 -2.02
C MET A 176 11.71 -9.62 -1.45
N PRO A 177 12.60 -9.04 -0.62
CA PRO A 177 12.43 -7.66 -0.17
C PRO A 177 12.43 -6.64 -1.32
N LEU A 178 13.20 -6.89 -2.39
CA LEU A 178 13.25 -5.99 -3.56
C LEU A 178 11.93 -6.00 -4.33
N LEU A 179 11.23 -7.13 -4.32
CA LEU A 179 9.94 -7.27 -4.97
C LEU A 179 8.88 -6.41 -4.26
N GLY A 180 8.88 -6.39 -2.93
CA GLY A 180 8.01 -5.49 -2.16
C GLY A 180 8.27 -4.01 -2.44
N ALA A 181 9.54 -3.61 -2.61
CA ALA A 181 9.90 -2.25 -3.02
C ALA A 181 9.41 -1.92 -4.44
N TYR A 182 9.47 -2.87 -5.37
CA TYR A 182 8.90 -2.73 -6.70
C TYR A 182 7.39 -2.48 -6.64
N GLU A 183 6.67 -3.26 -5.83
CA GLU A 183 5.23 -3.13 -5.61
C GLU A 183 4.86 -1.69 -5.19
N ARG A 184 5.66 -1.07 -4.30
CA ARG A 184 5.40 0.27 -3.77
C ARG A 184 5.33 1.35 -4.85
N LEU A 185 6.12 1.23 -5.91
CA LEU A 185 6.06 2.16 -7.04
C LEU A 185 4.68 2.09 -7.73
N GLY A 186 4.16 0.88 -7.90
CA GLY A 186 2.84 0.63 -8.48
C GLY A 186 1.71 1.11 -7.58
N SER A 187 1.73 0.73 -6.30
CA SER A 187 0.72 1.14 -5.31
C SER A 187 0.65 2.66 -5.16
N MET A 188 1.78 3.36 -5.21
CA MET A 188 1.81 4.82 -5.21
C MET A 188 1.01 5.41 -6.39
N GLY A 189 1.15 4.83 -7.59
CA GLY A 189 0.32 5.20 -8.74
C GLY A 189 -1.17 5.01 -8.48
N VAL A 190 -1.55 3.91 -7.83
CA VAL A 190 -2.94 3.61 -7.46
C VAL A 190 -3.49 4.66 -6.49
N HIS A 191 -2.80 4.99 -5.40
CA HIS A 191 -3.29 6.01 -4.45
C HIS A 191 -3.43 7.40 -5.10
N ILE A 192 -2.52 7.75 -6.01
CA ILE A 192 -2.62 8.99 -6.80
C ILE A 192 -3.86 8.95 -7.71
N ALA A 193 -4.08 7.86 -8.44
CA ALA A 193 -5.24 7.72 -9.32
C ALA A 193 -6.56 7.75 -8.54
N LEU A 194 -6.67 7.03 -7.43
CA LEU A 194 -7.86 7.03 -6.57
C LEU A 194 -8.11 8.42 -5.97
N SER A 195 -7.06 9.16 -5.62
CA SER A 195 -7.16 10.58 -5.23
C SER A 195 -7.78 11.45 -6.31
N VAL A 196 -7.39 11.23 -7.57
CA VAL A 196 -7.96 11.92 -8.74
C VAL A 196 -9.43 11.54 -8.95
N VAL A 197 -9.77 10.25 -8.81
CA VAL A 197 -11.14 9.74 -8.97
C VAL A 197 -12.07 10.29 -7.88
N VAL A 198 -11.69 10.24 -6.60
CA VAL A 198 -12.52 10.81 -5.51
C VAL A 198 -12.71 12.31 -5.69
N LEU A 199 -11.71 13.05 -6.18
CA LEU A 199 -11.87 14.48 -6.41
C LEU A 199 -13.00 14.78 -7.42
N GLN A 200 -13.25 13.88 -8.38
CA GLN A 200 -14.35 14.03 -9.35
C GLN A 200 -15.72 14.09 -8.68
N ARG A 201 -15.91 13.51 -7.49
CA ARG A 201 -17.14 13.64 -6.69
C ARG A 201 -17.56 15.10 -6.51
N PHE A 202 -16.58 15.97 -6.29
CA PHE A 202 -16.79 17.38 -5.98
C PHE A 202 -16.75 18.25 -7.22
N ILE A 203 -15.91 17.90 -8.21
CA ILE A 203 -15.85 18.62 -9.48
C ILE A 203 -17.16 18.43 -10.27
N ARG A 204 -17.72 17.22 -10.27
CA ARG A 204 -18.89 16.85 -11.08
C ARG A 204 -20.20 16.83 -10.31
N GLY A 205 -20.15 16.86 -8.98
CA GLY A 205 -21.36 16.81 -8.15
C GLY A 205 -22.01 15.43 -8.05
N GLU A 206 -21.41 14.36 -8.59
CA GLU A 206 -22.02 13.02 -8.65
C GLU A 206 -21.39 12.00 -7.66
N VAL A 207 -22.23 11.31 -6.86
CA VAL A 207 -21.75 10.34 -5.84
C VAL A 207 -21.06 9.10 -6.42
N LYS A 208 -21.37 8.75 -7.67
CA LYS A 208 -20.82 7.56 -8.35
C LYS A 208 -19.29 7.52 -8.35
N TRP A 209 -18.61 8.68 -8.38
CA TRP A 209 -17.16 8.76 -8.37
C TRP A 209 -16.53 8.29 -7.06
N TYR A 210 -17.22 8.47 -5.93
CA TYR A 210 -16.78 7.91 -4.65
C TYR A 210 -16.88 6.39 -4.67
N TRP A 211 -18.01 5.83 -5.09
CA TRP A 211 -18.21 4.38 -5.16
C TRP A 211 -17.31 3.72 -6.20
N LEU A 212 -17.00 4.41 -7.30
CA LEU A 212 -16.01 3.96 -8.26
C LEU A 212 -14.62 3.83 -7.64
N ALA A 213 -14.20 4.80 -6.81
CA ALA A 213 -12.92 4.72 -6.10
C ALA A 213 -12.92 3.56 -5.09
N VAL A 214 -13.98 3.40 -4.29
CA VAL A 214 -14.10 2.30 -3.32
C VAL A 214 -14.03 0.94 -4.02
N GLY A 215 -14.79 0.79 -5.10
CA GLY A 215 -14.84 -0.43 -5.90
C GLY A 215 -13.50 -0.74 -6.58
N ALA A 216 -12.87 0.26 -7.20
CA ALA A 216 -11.57 0.09 -7.86
C ALA A 216 -10.47 -0.29 -6.86
N HIS A 217 -10.44 0.37 -5.69
CA HIS A 217 -9.51 0.05 -4.62
C HIS A 217 -9.70 -1.39 -4.15
N ALA A 218 -10.92 -1.74 -3.74
CA ALA A 218 -11.23 -3.09 -3.28
C ALA A 218 -10.93 -4.15 -4.34
N PHE A 219 -11.21 -3.86 -5.61
CA PHE A 219 -10.93 -4.75 -6.73
C PHE A 219 -9.43 -5.00 -6.91
N PHE A 220 -8.60 -3.95 -6.97
CA PHE A 220 -7.15 -4.13 -7.14
C PHE A 220 -6.50 -4.87 -5.96
N ASN A 221 -6.96 -4.60 -4.73
CA ASN A 221 -6.48 -5.33 -3.54
C ASN A 221 -6.87 -6.81 -3.62
N ALA A 222 -8.15 -7.11 -3.89
CA ALA A 222 -8.62 -8.49 -3.97
C ALA A 222 -7.95 -9.25 -5.12
N LEU A 223 -7.85 -8.63 -6.30
CA LEU A 223 -7.27 -9.24 -7.48
C LEU A 223 -5.81 -9.65 -7.24
N THR A 224 -5.00 -8.74 -6.68
CA THR A 224 -3.59 -8.99 -6.38
C THR A 224 -3.43 -10.18 -5.43
N VAL A 225 -4.20 -10.20 -4.33
CA VAL A 225 -4.11 -11.27 -3.32
C VAL A 225 -4.62 -12.60 -3.86
N VAL A 226 -5.75 -12.60 -4.57
CA VAL A 226 -6.37 -13.84 -5.08
C VAL A 226 -5.50 -14.47 -6.15
N VAL A 227 -5.04 -13.69 -7.13
CA VAL A 227 -4.17 -14.18 -8.22
C VAL A 227 -2.84 -14.69 -7.65
N GLY A 228 -2.21 -13.94 -6.75
CA GLY A 228 -0.97 -14.37 -6.11
C GLY A 228 -1.15 -15.69 -5.32
N LYS A 229 -2.24 -15.84 -4.56
CA LYS A 229 -2.53 -17.08 -3.82
C LYS A 229 -2.82 -18.27 -4.75
N GLN A 230 -3.58 -18.07 -5.82
CA GLN A 230 -3.89 -19.13 -6.77
C GLN A 230 -2.64 -19.60 -7.52
N ALA A 231 -1.79 -18.66 -7.97
CA ALA A 231 -0.52 -19.00 -8.60
C ALA A 231 0.46 -19.65 -7.61
N ALA A 232 0.47 -19.22 -6.34
CA ALA A 232 1.28 -19.89 -5.31
C ALA A 232 0.86 -21.35 -5.09
N ALA A 233 -0.45 -21.61 -5.07
CA ALA A 233 -0.99 -22.96 -4.91
C ALA A 233 -0.73 -23.85 -6.14
N ALA A 234 -0.77 -23.28 -7.35
CA ALA A 234 -0.59 -24.02 -8.59
C ALA A 234 0.89 -24.27 -8.96
N TRP A 235 1.75 -23.29 -8.71
CA TRP A 235 3.11 -23.23 -9.28
C TRP A 235 4.20 -22.86 -8.26
N GLY A 236 3.86 -22.77 -6.97
CA GLY A 236 4.81 -22.49 -5.89
C GLY A 236 4.92 -21.00 -5.55
N GLN A 237 5.52 -20.71 -4.38
CA GLN A 237 5.51 -19.38 -3.76
C GLN A 237 6.10 -18.27 -4.65
N GLN A 238 7.17 -18.58 -5.40
CA GLN A 238 7.81 -17.61 -6.31
C GLN A 238 6.86 -17.20 -7.45
N ALA A 239 6.17 -18.17 -8.07
CA ALA A 239 5.18 -17.88 -9.11
C ALA A 239 4.01 -17.06 -8.55
N GLY A 240 3.59 -17.34 -7.31
CA GLY A 240 2.60 -16.54 -6.59
C GLY A 240 3.03 -15.09 -6.39
N ALA A 241 4.27 -14.87 -5.97
CA ALA A 241 4.83 -13.53 -5.79
C ALA A 241 4.84 -12.75 -7.12
N PHE A 242 5.39 -13.34 -8.19
CA PHE A 242 5.41 -12.70 -9.51
C PHE A 242 4.01 -12.43 -10.07
N ALA A 243 3.06 -13.34 -9.87
CA ALA A 243 1.68 -13.15 -10.33
C ALA A 243 0.98 -12.00 -9.59
N GLY A 244 1.23 -11.86 -8.29
CA GLY A 244 0.76 -10.70 -7.51
C GLY A 244 1.32 -9.39 -8.06
N GLU A 245 2.63 -9.32 -8.27
CA GLU A 245 3.29 -8.12 -8.82
C GLU A 245 2.84 -7.77 -10.23
N ALA A 246 2.57 -8.77 -11.07
CA ALA A 246 2.00 -8.55 -12.38
C ALA A 246 0.64 -7.84 -12.27
N MET A 247 -0.21 -8.20 -11.30
CA MET A 247 -1.49 -7.53 -11.07
C MET A 247 -1.32 -6.10 -10.56
N VAL A 248 -0.36 -5.86 -9.66
CA VAL A 248 -0.01 -4.50 -9.22
C VAL A 248 0.50 -3.66 -10.38
N THR A 249 1.31 -4.24 -11.26
CA THR A 249 1.80 -3.57 -12.47
C THR A 249 0.66 -3.17 -13.40
N VAL A 250 -0.30 -4.07 -13.64
CA VAL A 250 -1.50 -3.76 -14.42
C VAL A 250 -2.30 -2.62 -13.76
N ALA A 251 -2.51 -2.68 -12.44
CA ALA A 251 -3.19 -1.63 -11.70
C ALA A 251 -2.45 -0.28 -11.80
N ALA A 252 -1.11 -0.29 -11.76
CA ALA A 252 -0.26 0.89 -11.91
C ALA A 252 -0.38 1.51 -13.31
N LEU A 253 -0.41 0.69 -14.37
CA LEU A 253 -0.58 1.16 -15.75
C LEU A 253 -1.97 1.79 -15.97
N VAL A 254 -3.03 1.14 -15.47
CA VAL A 254 -4.39 1.70 -15.48
C VAL A 254 -4.43 3.02 -14.69
N SER A 255 -3.78 3.06 -13.53
CA SER A 255 -3.70 4.25 -12.68
C SER A 255 -2.97 5.40 -13.37
N LEU A 256 -1.86 5.12 -14.05
CA LEU A 256 -1.14 6.12 -14.85
C LEU A 256 -2.02 6.67 -15.96
N TRP A 257 -2.76 5.81 -16.66
CA TRP A 257 -3.72 6.24 -17.67
C TRP A 257 -4.81 7.16 -17.08
N VAL A 258 -5.41 6.78 -15.94
CA VAL A 258 -6.42 7.61 -15.24
C VAL A 258 -5.85 8.98 -14.87
N ILE A 259 -4.64 9.01 -14.30
CA ILE A 259 -3.95 10.23 -13.90
C ILE A 259 -3.74 11.15 -15.11
N LEU A 260 -3.24 10.62 -16.22
CA LEU A 260 -2.96 11.40 -17.43
C LEU A 260 -4.24 11.84 -18.15
N TYR A 261 -5.28 11.00 -18.16
CA TYR A 261 -6.59 11.34 -18.71
C TYR A 261 -7.17 12.56 -18.00
N PHE A 262 -7.26 12.52 -16.66
CA PHE A 262 -7.84 13.62 -15.91
C PHE A 262 -6.96 14.87 -15.88
N ARG A 263 -5.64 14.76 -16.10
CA ARG A 263 -4.78 15.92 -16.33
C ARG A 263 -5.23 16.71 -17.56
N ARG A 264 -5.54 16.02 -18.66
CA ARG A 264 -6.01 16.64 -19.90
C ARG A 264 -7.40 17.27 -19.71
N VAL A 265 -8.30 16.57 -19.01
CA VAL A 265 -9.64 17.09 -18.68
C VAL A 265 -9.56 18.35 -17.83
N ASP A 266 -8.69 18.39 -16.82
CA ASP A 266 -8.49 19.57 -15.97
C ASP A 266 -7.93 20.76 -16.74
N ALA A 267 -6.94 20.52 -17.62
CA ALA A 267 -6.36 21.57 -18.46
C ALA A 267 -7.39 22.16 -19.44
N ALA A 268 -8.23 21.32 -20.05
CA ALA A 268 -9.31 21.79 -20.93
C ALA A 268 -10.34 22.64 -20.17
N ARG A 269 -10.70 22.24 -18.95
CA ARG A 269 -11.59 22.99 -18.07
C ARG A 269 -11.00 24.37 -17.71
N ASP A 270 -9.73 24.41 -17.33
CA ASP A 270 -9.06 25.67 -16.98
C ASP A 270 -8.99 26.63 -18.18
N THR A 271 -8.81 26.10 -19.39
CA THR A 271 -8.79 26.88 -20.63
C THR A 271 -10.17 27.47 -20.94
N ALA A 272 -11.24 26.68 -20.78
CA ALA A 272 -12.62 27.12 -21.01
C ALA A 272 -13.11 28.17 -19.98
N ALA A 273 -12.50 28.23 -18.80
CA ALA A 273 -12.87 29.16 -17.74
C ALA A 273 -12.27 30.58 -17.90
N VAL A 274 -11.30 30.78 -18.81
CA VAL A 274 -10.74 32.10 -19.10
C VAL A 274 -11.69 32.83 -20.06
N PRO A 275 -12.34 33.94 -19.67
CA PRO A 275 -13.18 34.70 -20.59
C PRO A 275 -12.33 35.19 -21.76
N ALA A 276 -12.83 35.06 -22.98
CA ALA A 276 -12.18 35.59 -24.17
C ALA A 276 -11.87 37.07 -23.92
N ARG A 277 -10.58 37.42 -23.82
CA ARG A 277 -10.16 38.82 -23.78
C ARG A 277 -10.61 39.43 -25.11
N ARG A 278 -11.67 40.23 -25.06
CA ARG A 278 -12.01 41.20 -26.11
C ARG A 278 -11.20 42.46 -25.88
#